data_AF-A0A0A0JSE5-F1
#
_entry.id   AF-A0A0A0JSE5-F1
#
_cell.length_a   1.000
_cell.length_b   1.000
_cell.length_c   1.000
_cell.angle_alpha   90.00
_cell.angle_beta   90.00
_cell.angle_gamma   90.00
#
_symmetry.space_group_name_H-M   'P 1'
#
loop_
_entity.id
_entity.type
_entity.pdbx_description
1 polymer ?
#
loop_
_entity_poly.entity_id
_entity_poly.type
_entity_poly.pdbx_seq_one_letter_code
_entity_poly.pdbx_strand_id
1 'polypeptide(L)'
;MPDFDHFDDARVVRDLLTATPTPDLRYDVNATLRTGHRVRTRRRLAAAGGGVVAAGIVAATLALSGVLPTDDALPSGRNDSQVAGRSSVELLDYRYAVEVQPSADGQVSVTSYSVDAGKRTKLDSWSARRGVVSLAPKDVTDGIRFAVAPARGRTFMAIGPSGLIPALQGVAVPLPDTDLQAVAFQGAANLPPGLSGEVQDVIWTDELGAYDQDGAAVPSVVDPLTGEMTFVDPKTRLFMVQRPNGSSGSDYPEGSTPWAADDMDSRTNDIQVLSGTFAIPTKGGAATDLIVTWNIGDTTPGTPVAPNSGEWTFLRTARSQPPTAPKGAVHPTAVQWTDASGTRHTEPVKMKLG
;
A
#
# COMPACT_ATOMS: atom_id res chain seq x y z
N MET A 1 32.29 -5.64 18.37
CA MET A 1 32.81 -5.45 17.01
C MET A 1 32.98 -6.82 16.38
N PRO A 2 32.24 -7.10 15.31
CA PRO A 2 32.78 -7.86 14.20
C PRO A 2 32.66 -7.11 12.86
N ASP A 3 33.62 -7.39 12.00
CA ASP A 3 33.89 -6.82 10.68
C ASP A 3 32.77 -7.01 9.65
N PHE A 4 32.58 -5.99 8.82
CA PHE A 4 31.83 -6.04 7.57
C PHE A 4 32.83 -6.09 6.40
N ASP A 5 33.11 -7.29 5.89
CA ASP A 5 33.67 -7.45 4.56
C ASP A 5 32.55 -7.66 3.54
N HIS A 6 32.48 -6.71 2.61
CA HIS A 6 31.72 -6.76 1.36
C HIS A 6 32.13 -7.94 0.49
N PHE A 7 31.18 -8.77 0.04
CA PHE A 7 31.07 -9.46 -1.27
C PHE A 7 29.65 -10.10 -1.27
N ASP A 8 28.74 -9.97 -2.25
CA ASP A 8 28.92 -10.27 -3.66
C ASP A 8 27.70 -9.80 -4.53
N ASP A 9 27.24 -8.54 -4.41
CA ASP A 9 26.10 -8.00 -5.20
C ASP A 9 26.40 -7.86 -6.71
N ALA A 10 27.67 -7.87 -7.10
CA ALA A 10 28.08 -7.65 -8.48
C ALA A 10 27.81 -8.87 -9.40
N ARG A 11 27.62 -10.08 -8.86
CA ARG A 11 27.36 -11.28 -9.68
C ARG A 11 25.91 -11.38 -10.13
N VAL A 12 24.96 -11.03 -9.27
CA VAL A 12 23.52 -11.06 -9.59
C VAL A 12 23.18 -10.03 -10.67
N VAL A 13 23.80 -8.84 -10.61
CA VAL A 13 23.61 -7.79 -11.61
C VAL A 13 24.27 -8.16 -12.95
N ARG A 14 25.37 -8.91 -12.94
CA ARG A 14 26.06 -9.35 -14.18
C ARG A 14 25.32 -10.48 -14.89
N ASP A 15 24.68 -11.39 -14.15
CA ASP A 15 23.81 -12.43 -14.72
C ASP A 15 22.51 -11.84 -15.29
N LEU A 16 21.99 -10.76 -14.69
CA LEU A 16 20.84 -10.01 -15.22
C LEU A 16 21.14 -9.21 -16.51
N LEU A 17 22.41 -8.83 -16.72
CA LEU A 17 22.84 -8.04 -17.88
C LEU A 17 23.41 -8.89 -19.03
N THR A 18 23.71 -10.17 -18.81
CA THR A 18 24.31 -11.06 -19.83
C THR A 18 23.34 -12.09 -20.41
N ALA A 19 22.08 -12.14 -19.93
CA ALA A 19 21.02 -12.87 -20.60
C ALA A 19 20.88 -12.36 -22.04
N THR A 20 21.15 -13.25 -22.99
CA THR A 20 21.26 -12.98 -24.42
C THR A 20 20.01 -12.26 -24.94
N PRO A 21 20.16 -11.21 -25.78
CA PRO A 21 19.00 -10.48 -26.29
C PRO A 21 18.16 -11.43 -27.13
N THR A 22 16.90 -11.61 -26.74
CA THR A 22 15.90 -12.29 -27.58
C THR A 22 15.75 -11.46 -28.87
N PRO A 23 15.90 -12.04 -30.08
CA PRO A 23 16.23 -11.25 -31.27
C PRO A 23 15.14 -10.32 -31.83
N ASP A 24 13.92 -10.28 -31.29
CA ASP A 24 12.77 -9.68 -31.99
C ASP A 24 12.01 -8.58 -31.22
N LEU A 25 12.63 -7.95 -30.22
CA LEU A 25 12.04 -6.81 -29.51
C LEU A 25 12.58 -5.50 -30.06
N ARG A 26 11.78 -4.77 -30.86
CA ARG A 26 12.05 -3.37 -31.17
C ARG A 26 11.30 -2.45 -30.21
N TYR A 27 12.02 -1.43 -29.75
CA TYR A 27 11.55 -0.42 -28.81
C TYR A 27 10.79 0.67 -29.56
N ASP A 28 9.54 0.93 -29.18
CA ASP A 28 8.76 2.02 -29.76
C ASP A 28 9.01 3.31 -28.96
N VAL A 29 10.06 4.04 -29.37
CA VAL A 29 10.50 5.28 -28.74
C VAL A 29 9.39 6.34 -28.76
N ASN A 30 8.54 6.36 -29.79
CA ASN A 30 7.49 7.37 -29.93
C ASN A 30 6.29 7.09 -29.01
N ALA A 31 5.96 5.82 -28.77
CA ALA A 31 4.93 5.44 -27.80
C ALA A 31 5.38 5.75 -26.35
N THR A 32 6.64 5.47 -26.02
CA THR A 32 7.19 5.73 -24.68
C THR A 32 7.31 7.22 -24.34
N LEU A 33 7.62 8.07 -25.31
CA LEU A 33 7.64 9.51 -25.10
C LEU A 33 6.24 10.11 -24.87
N ARG A 34 5.17 9.42 -25.27
CA ARG A 34 3.79 9.91 -25.17
C ARG A 34 3.08 9.47 -23.89
N THR A 35 3.43 8.32 -23.34
CA THR A 35 2.75 7.71 -22.18
C THR A 35 3.59 7.70 -20.91
N GLY A 36 4.86 8.10 -20.97
CA GLY A 36 5.80 8.02 -19.84
C GLY A 36 6.19 6.59 -19.45
N HIS A 37 5.68 5.57 -20.15
CA HIS A 37 5.91 4.16 -19.84
C HIS A 37 6.47 3.39 -21.04
N ARG A 38 7.22 2.32 -20.75
CA ARG A 38 7.80 1.41 -21.76
C ARG A 38 6.68 0.63 -22.46
N VAL A 39 6.47 0.88 -23.75
CA VAL A 39 5.50 0.12 -24.57
C VAL A 39 6.26 -0.82 -25.49
N ARG A 40 5.97 -2.12 -25.40
CA ARG A 40 6.55 -3.17 -26.27
C ARG A 40 5.48 -3.63 -27.26
N THR A 41 5.76 -3.54 -28.55
CA THR A 41 4.89 -4.05 -29.63
C THR A 41 5.51 -5.26 -30.29
N ARG A 42 4.76 -6.37 -30.38
CA ARG A 42 5.16 -7.57 -31.15
C ARG A 42 4.64 -7.44 -32.59
N ARG A 43 5.52 -7.53 -33.60
CA ARG A 43 5.10 -7.72 -34.99
C ARG A 43 4.68 -9.18 -35.18
N ARG A 44 3.45 -9.42 -35.63
CA ARG A 44 3.04 -10.73 -36.16
C ARG A 44 3.72 -10.91 -37.52
N LEU A 45 4.56 -11.93 -37.65
CA LEU A 45 4.99 -12.44 -38.94
C LEU A 45 3.75 -12.98 -39.67
N ALA A 46 3.30 -12.25 -40.69
CA ALA A 46 2.34 -12.76 -41.64
C ALA A 46 3.04 -13.85 -42.47
N ALA A 47 2.70 -15.12 -42.19
CA ALA A 47 3.02 -16.20 -43.10
C ALA A 47 2.28 -15.95 -44.42
N ALA A 48 3.05 -15.72 -45.48
CA ALA A 48 2.56 -15.65 -46.83
C ALA A 48 2.02 -17.02 -47.26
N GLY A 49 0.71 -17.10 -47.48
CA GLY A 49 0.02 -18.20 -48.14
C GLY A 49 -1.18 -17.60 -48.86
N GLY A 50 -1.13 -17.55 -50.20
CA GLY A 50 -2.07 -16.82 -51.02
C GLY A 50 -3.47 -17.41 -51.09
N GLY A 51 -4.42 -16.60 -51.57
CA GLY A 51 -5.63 -17.10 -52.21
C GLY A 51 -6.95 -16.46 -51.78
N VAL A 52 -7.43 -15.56 -52.64
CA VAL A 52 -8.83 -15.32 -53.03
C VAL A 52 -9.75 -14.51 -52.10
N VAL A 53 -10.26 -13.44 -52.70
CA VAL A 53 -11.33 -12.52 -52.30
C VAL A 53 -12.65 -13.24 -52.09
N ALA A 54 -13.33 -13.04 -50.95
CA ALA A 54 -14.79 -13.03 -50.87
C ALA A 54 -15.28 -12.44 -49.54
N ALA A 55 -16.01 -11.33 -49.62
CA ALA A 55 -16.91 -10.88 -48.57
C ALA A 55 -18.05 -11.90 -48.42
N GLY A 56 -18.40 -12.27 -47.19
CA GLY A 56 -19.47 -13.22 -46.93
C GLY A 56 -19.89 -13.25 -45.47
N ILE A 57 -21.02 -12.61 -45.19
CA ILE A 57 -21.85 -12.81 -44.00
C ILE A 57 -22.24 -14.29 -43.92
N VAL A 58 -21.95 -14.97 -42.82
CA VAL A 58 -22.60 -16.24 -42.47
C VAL A 58 -22.89 -16.28 -40.97
N ALA A 59 -24.16 -16.16 -40.64
CA ALA A 59 -24.74 -16.71 -39.43
C ALA A 59 -24.81 -18.24 -39.58
N ALA A 60 -24.38 -18.98 -38.56
CA ALA A 60 -24.68 -20.41 -38.44
C ALA A 60 -24.77 -20.78 -36.96
N THR A 61 -26.01 -20.80 -36.49
CA THR A 61 -26.48 -21.64 -35.40
C THR A 61 -26.28 -23.12 -35.76
N LEU A 62 -25.68 -23.90 -34.84
CA LEU A 62 -26.05 -25.31 -34.64
C LEU A 62 -25.63 -25.74 -33.23
N ALA A 63 -26.67 -26.04 -32.45
CA ALA A 63 -26.61 -26.67 -31.13
C ALA A 63 -26.19 -28.14 -31.25
N LEU A 64 -25.58 -28.68 -30.19
CA LEU A 64 -25.85 -30.02 -29.66
C LEU A 64 -25.16 -30.18 -28.29
N SER A 65 -25.99 -30.15 -27.24
CA SER A 65 -25.94 -30.97 -26.02
C SER A 65 -24.57 -31.40 -25.48
N GLY A 66 -24.16 -30.75 -24.39
CA GLY A 66 -23.18 -31.26 -23.44
C GLY A 66 -23.20 -30.37 -22.19
N VAL A 67 -23.89 -30.80 -21.14
CA VAL A 67 -23.83 -30.16 -19.83
C VAL A 67 -22.42 -30.33 -19.29
N LEU A 68 -21.62 -29.26 -19.31
CA LEU A 68 -20.35 -29.17 -18.60
C LEU A 68 -20.37 -27.87 -17.78
N PRO A 69 -20.06 -27.91 -16.47
CA PRO A 69 -19.87 -26.70 -15.69
C PRO A 69 -18.53 -26.10 -16.12
N THR A 70 -18.54 -25.14 -17.04
CA THR A 70 -17.31 -24.47 -17.47
C THR A 70 -16.94 -23.39 -16.45
N ASP A 71 -16.24 -23.83 -15.40
CA ASP A 71 -15.30 -23.06 -14.58
C ASP A 71 -14.06 -22.61 -15.41
N ASP A 72 -14.24 -22.26 -16.68
CA ASP A 72 -13.14 -21.93 -17.56
C ASP A 72 -12.68 -20.49 -17.30
N ALA A 73 -11.46 -20.39 -16.77
CA ALA A 73 -10.74 -19.16 -16.56
C ALA A 73 -10.54 -18.40 -17.88
N LEU A 74 -10.62 -17.06 -17.84
CA LEU A 74 -10.45 -16.24 -19.03
C LEU A 74 -9.06 -16.41 -19.66
N PRO A 75 -8.95 -16.36 -21.00
CA PRO A 75 -7.65 -16.41 -21.66
C PRO A 75 -6.78 -15.21 -21.25
N SER A 76 -5.50 -15.44 -21.00
CA SER A 76 -4.53 -14.38 -20.70
C SER A 76 -4.27 -13.48 -21.91
N GLY A 77 -3.83 -12.24 -21.69
CA GLY A 77 -3.32 -11.38 -22.76
C GLY A 77 -4.26 -10.29 -23.27
N ARG A 78 -5.31 -9.99 -22.51
CA ARG A 78 -5.98 -8.69 -22.57
C ARG A 78 -5.81 -8.08 -21.19
N ASN A 79 -5.16 -6.92 -21.11
CA ASN A 79 -5.03 -6.18 -19.85
C ASN A 79 -6.41 -5.91 -19.22
N ASP A 80 -7.48 -5.98 -20.02
CA ASP A 80 -8.88 -5.83 -19.63
C ASP A 80 -9.72 -6.92 -20.33
N SER A 81 -9.74 -8.13 -19.78
CA SER A 81 -10.59 -9.22 -20.31
C SER A 81 -11.91 -9.25 -19.57
N GLN A 82 -12.97 -8.85 -20.27
CA GLN A 82 -14.35 -9.03 -19.84
C GLN A 82 -14.97 -10.18 -20.62
N VAL A 83 -15.48 -11.18 -19.90
CA VAL A 83 -16.39 -12.17 -20.49
C VAL A 83 -17.44 -12.47 -19.43
N ALA A 84 -18.72 -12.40 -19.84
CA ALA A 84 -19.86 -12.88 -19.06
C ALA A 84 -19.94 -12.35 -17.60
N GLY A 85 -19.75 -11.04 -17.40
CA GLY A 85 -19.90 -10.42 -16.07
C GLY A 85 -18.73 -10.68 -15.11
N ARG A 86 -17.59 -11.17 -15.63
CA ARG A 86 -16.34 -11.31 -14.89
C ARG A 86 -15.37 -10.20 -15.29
N SER A 87 -14.69 -9.64 -14.31
CA SER A 87 -13.62 -8.65 -14.51
C SER A 87 -12.31 -9.24 -14.00
N SER A 88 -11.23 -9.15 -14.78
CA SER A 88 -9.96 -9.76 -14.42
C SER A 88 -8.78 -8.87 -14.79
N VAL A 89 -7.77 -8.88 -13.92
CA VAL A 89 -6.49 -8.19 -14.10
C VAL A 89 -5.34 -9.14 -13.86
N GLU A 90 -4.22 -8.86 -14.52
CA GLU A 90 -2.98 -9.60 -14.34
C GLU A 90 -2.01 -8.80 -13.45
N LEU A 91 -1.31 -9.50 -12.55
CA LEU A 91 -0.44 -8.94 -11.52
C LEU A 91 0.99 -9.49 -11.67
N LEU A 92 1.96 -8.76 -11.11
CA LEU A 92 3.36 -9.18 -10.96
C LEU A 92 3.97 -9.70 -12.28
N ASP A 93 3.98 -8.83 -13.30
CA ASP A 93 4.51 -9.12 -14.64
C ASP A 93 3.78 -10.29 -15.34
N TYR A 94 2.45 -10.30 -15.26
CA TYR A 94 1.60 -11.30 -15.92
C TYR A 94 1.78 -12.73 -15.42
N ARG A 95 2.33 -12.92 -14.22
CA ARG A 95 2.52 -14.24 -13.59
C ARG A 95 1.30 -14.70 -12.83
N TYR A 96 0.43 -13.77 -12.44
CA TYR A 96 -0.80 -14.06 -11.72
C TYR A 96 -1.96 -13.28 -12.30
N ALA A 97 -3.18 -13.75 -12.05
CA ALA A 97 -4.38 -13.01 -12.35
C ALA A 97 -5.34 -13.04 -11.16
N VAL A 98 -6.06 -11.95 -10.96
CA VAL A 98 -7.20 -11.88 -10.05
C VAL A 98 -8.43 -11.64 -10.91
N GLU A 99 -9.49 -12.39 -10.63
CA GLU A 99 -10.78 -12.27 -11.29
C GLU A 99 -11.85 -12.04 -10.23
N VAL A 100 -12.78 -11.15 -10.54
CA VAL A 100 -13.94 -10.87 -9.73
C VAL A 100 -15.22 -11.11 -10.51
N GLN A 101 -16.21 -11.69 -9.84
CA GLN A 101 -17.54 -11.90 -10.37
C GLN A 101 -18.57 -11.39 -9.35
N PRO A 102 -19.43 -10.43 -9.71
CA PRO A 102 -20.53 -10.01 -8.84
C PRO A 102 -21.44 -11.20 -8.51
N SER A 103 -21.83 -11.30 -7.24
CA SER A 103 -22.84 -12.24 -6.75
C SER A 103 -24.16 -11.50 -6.50
N ALA A 104 -25.27 -12.24 -6.54
CA ALA A 104 -26.63 -11.69 -6.42
C ALA A 104 -26.92 -11.07 -5.03
N ASP A 105 -26.14 -11.44 -4.01
CA ASP A 105 -26.25 -10.99 -2.62
C ASP A 105 -25.41 -9.74 -2.30
N GLY A 106 -24.85 -9.08 -3.31
CA GLY A 106 -23.97 -7.93 -3.14
C GLY A 106 -22.55 -8.29 -2.70
N GLN A 107 -22.24 -9.58 -2.56
CA GLN A 107 -20.87 -10.06 -2.45
C GLN A 107 -20.21 -10.11 -3.83
N VAL A 108 -18.89 -10.21 -3.81
CA VAL A 108 -18.07 -10.37 -5.00
C VAL A 108 -17.26 -11.64 -4.83
N SER A 109 -17.47 -12.63 -5.69
CA SER A 109 -16.62 -13.81 -5.73
C SER A 109 -15.30 -13.43 -6.35
N VAL A 110 -14.21 -13.78 -5.68
CA VAL A 110 -12.85 -13.52 -6.12
C VAL A 110 -12.15 -14.84 -6.36
N THR A 111 -11.45 -14.95 -7.49
CA THR A 111 -10.61 -16.11 -7.81
C THR A 111 -9.22 -15.62 -8.22
N SER A 112 -8.19 -16.25 -7.67
CA SER A 112 -6.80 -16.00 -8.06
C SER A 112 -6.26 -17.15 -8.92
N TYR A 113 -5.38 -16.81 -9.85
CA TYR A 113 -4.77 -17.74 -10.79
C TYR A 113 -3.26 -17.51 -10.90
N SER A 114 -2.49 -18.57 -11.15
CA SER A 114 -1.17 -18.45 -11.76
C SER A 114 -1.36 -18.42 -13.28
N VAL A 115 -0.46 -17.72 -13.95
CA VAL A 115 -0.45 -17.58 -15.40
C VAL A 115 0.90 -18.10 -15.90
N ASP A 116 0.88 -19.20 -16.63
CA ASP A 116 2.08 -19.77 -17.26
C ASP A 116 1.81 -20.06 -18.72
N ALA A 117 2.69 -19.57 -19.61
CA ALA A 117 2.53 -19.61 -21.07
C ALA A 117 1.13 -19.19 -21.55
N GLY A 118 0.49 -18.28 -20.82
CA GLY A 118 -0.86 -17.79 -21.07
C GLY A 118 -2.02 -18.71 -20.66
N LYS A 119 -1.71 -19.82 -19.99
CA LYS A 119 -2.69 -20.68 -19.34
C LYS A 119 -2.88 -20.24 -17.90
N ARG A 120 -4.15 -20.08 -17.48
CA ARG A 120 -4.52 -19.78 -16.10
C ARG A 120 -4.74 -21.07 -15.31
N THR A 121 -4.15 -21.18 -14.13
CA THR A 121 -4.39 -22.28 -13.18
C THR A 121 -4.92 -21.69 -11.88
N LYS A 122 -6.11 -22.12 -11.45
CA LYS A 122 -6.74 -21.62 -10.22
C LYS A 122 -5.87 -21.94 -9.00
N LEU A 123 -5.64 -20.93 -8.16
CA LEU A 123 -4.86 -21.04 -6.93
C LEU A 123 -5.76 -21.00 -5.70
N ASP A 124 -6.70 -20.06 -5.68
CA ASP A 124 -7.67 -19.92 -4.60
C ASP A 124 -8.95 -19.20 -5.03
N SER A 125 -9.97 -19.26 -4.19
CA SER A 125 -11.19 -18.46 -4.34
C SER A 125 -11.81 -18.08 -3.00
N TRP A 126 -12.30 -16.85 -2.89
CA TRP A 126 -12.91 -16.31 -1.67
C TRP A 126 -14.00 -15.29 -2.01
N SER A 127 -14.68 -14.77 -0.99
CA SER A 127 -15.69 -13.72 -1.14
C SER A 127 -15.19 -12.39 -0.58
N ALA A 128 -15.45 -11.32 -1.32
CA ALA A 128 -15.22 -9.94 -0.93
C ALA A 128 -16.56 -9.18 -0.84
N ARG A 129 -16.54 -8.03 -0.17
CA ARG A 129 -17.63 -7.05 -0.19
C ARG A 129 -17.13 -5.75 -0.82
N ARG A 130 -18.04 -4.92 -1.29
CA ARG A 130 -17.70 -3.56 -1.72
C ARG A 130 -17.28 -2.71 -0.52
N GLY A 131 -16.35 -1.78 -0.74
CA GLY A 131 -15.89 -0.84 0.28
C GLY A 131 -14.93 -1.40 1.33
N VAL A 132 -14.61 -2.70 1.29
CA VAL A 132 -13.72 -3.37 2.25
C VAL A 132 -12.49 -3.94 1.55
N VAL A 133 -11.42 -4.17 2.31
CA VAL A 133 -10.26 -4.94 1.84
C VAL A 133 -10.47 -6.41 2.21
N SER A 134 -10.40 -7.28 1.22
CA SER A 134 -10.58 -8.73 1.37
C SER A 134 -9.31 -9.46 0.96
N LEU A 135 -8.58 -9.97 1.95
CA LEU A 135 -7.38 -10.78 1.75
C LEU A 135 -7.73 -12.19 1.27
N ALA A 136 -6.88 -12.75 0.43
CA ALA A 136 -6.91 -14.17 0.09
C ALA A 136 -6.71 -15.02 1.37
N PRO A 137 -7.44 -16.15 1.52
CA PRO A 137 -7.36 -17.03 2.70
C PRO A 137 -5.97 -17.59 2.99
N LYS A 138 -5.14 -17.74 1.95
CA LYS A 138 -3.77 -18.26 2.04
C LYS A 138 -2.84 -17.48 1.13
N ASP A 139 -1.54 -17.64 1.37
CA ASP A 139 -0.51 -17.16 0.47
C ASP A 139 -0.61 -17.94 -0.84
N VAL A 140 -0.53 -17.20 -1.94
CA VAL A 140 -0.78 -17.71 -3.30
C VAL A 140 0.47 -18.40 -3.87
N THR A 141 1.65 -17.98 -3.41
CA THR A 141 2.96 -18.59 -3.64
C THR A 141 3.87 -18.23 -2.46
N ASP A 142 5.10 -18.75 -2.42
CA ASP A 142 6.10 -18.50 -1.37
C ASP A 142 6.18 -17.00 -1.08
N GLY A 143 5.48 -16.57 -0.01
CA GLY A 143 5.45 -15.22 0.50
C GLY A 143 4.80 -14.16 -0.41
N ILE A 144 3.68 -14.44 -1.07
CA ILE A 144 2.79 -13.39 -1.63
C ILE A 144 1.33 -13.67 -1.22
N ARG A 145 0.65 -12.65 -0.70
CA ARG A 145 -0.80 -12.69 -0.41
C ARG A 145 -1.52 -11.67 -1.27
N PHE A 146 -2.55 -12.11 -1.99
CA PHE A 146 -3.40 -11.20 -2.76
C PHE A 146 -4.55 -10.67 -1.91
N ALA A 147 -5.08 -9.54 -2.35
CA ALA A 147 -6.28 -8.94 -1.81
C ALA A 147 -7.07 -8.27 -2.92
N VAL A 148 -8.35 -8.04 -2.66
CA VAL A 148 -9.18 -7.11 -3.42
C VAL A 148 -9.57 -5.97 -2.50
N ALA A 149 -9.51 -4.75 -3.01
CA ALA A 149 -9.72 -3.53 -2.25
C ALA A 149 -10.58 -2.52 -3.04
N PRO A 150 -11.11 -1.47 -2.41
CA PRO A 150 -11.83 -0.41 -3.11
C PRO A 150 -10.93 0.28 -4.15
N ALA A 151 -11.44 0.54 -5.36
CA ALA A 151 -10.69 1.16 -6.46
C ALA A 151 -10.14 2.56 -6.14
N ARG A 152 -10.76 3.26 -5.19
CA ARG A 152 -10.29 4.58 -4.72
C ARG A 152 -9.08 4.52 -3.78
N GLY A 153 -8.78 3.34 -3.22
CA GLY A 153 -7.65 3.17 -2.33
C GLY A 153 -6.33 3.45 -3.06
N ARG A 154 -5.43 4.18 -2.41
CA ARG A 154 -4.14 4.62 -2.95
C ARG A 154 -2.98 3.89 -2.31
N THR A 155 -3.04 3.71 -1.00
CA THR A 155 -2.03 2.96 -0.25
C THR A 155 -2.70 1.87 0.57
N PHE A 156 -1.94 0.81 0.83
CA PHE A 156 -2.40 -0.36 1.56
C PHE A 156 -1.28 -0.84 2.46
N MET A 157 -1.61 -1.09 3.71
CA MET A 157 -0.68 -1.53 4.74
C MET A 157 -1.33 -2.63 5.56
N ALA A 158 -0.82 -3.85 5.41
CA ALA A 158 -1.21 -4.95 6.26
C ALA A 158 -0.50 -4.84 7.61
N ILE A 159 -1.23 -5.10 8.69
CA ILE A 159 -0.73 -5.06 10.06
C ILE A 159 -0.57 -6.51 10.51
N GLY A 160 0.68 -6.95 10.68
CA GLY A 160 1.00 -8.24 11.28
C GLY A 160 1.27 -8.11 12.78
N PRO A 161 1.41 -9.24 13.51
CA PRO A 161 1.70 -9.23 14.96
C PRO A 161 3.03 -8.58 15.32
N SER A 162 3.88 -8.43 14.32
CA SER A 162 5.30 -8.20 14.50
C SER A 162 5.79 -7.03 13.63
N GLY A 163 4.87 -6.40 12.87
CA GLY A 163 5.10 -5.11 12.24
C GLY A 163 4.17 -4.85 11.05
N LEU A 164 4.53 -3.85 10.26
CA LEU A 164 3.75 -3.35 9.12
C LEU A 164 4.29 -3.93 7.82
N ILE A 165 3.38 -4.35 6.94
CA ILE A 165 3.69 -4.93 5.64
C ILE A 165 3.04 -4.04 4.57
N PRO A 166 3.81 -3.18 3.89
CA PRO A 166 3.26 -2.39 2.79
C PRO A 166 2.87 -3.29 1.63
N ALA A 167 1.85 -2.90 0.87
CA ALA A 167 1.57 -3.53 -0.41
C ALA A 167 2.77 -3.38 -1.36
N LEU A 168 2.97 -4.37 -2.22
CA LEU A 168 4.01 -4.37 -3.23
C LEU A 168 3.79 -3.19 -4.18
N GLN A 169 4.85 -2.40 -4.39
CA GLN A 169 4.78 -1.21 -5.23
C GLN A 169 4.38 -1.56 -6.66
N GLY A 170 3.45 -0.78 -7.22
CA GLY A 170 2.97 -0.95 -8.59
C GLY A 170 2.04 -2.14 -8.82
N VAL A 171 1.53 -2.78 -7.74
CA VAL A 171 0.66 -3.97 -7.84
C VAL A 171 -0.80 -3.68 -7.48
N ALA A 172 -1.12 -2.45 -7.10
CA ALA A 172 -2.50 -1.98 -6.99
C ALA A 172 -3.04 -1.73 -8.42
N VAL A 173 -3.86 -2.65 -8.93
CA VAL A 173 -4.35 -2.63 -10.32
C VAL A 173 -5.87 -2.59 -10.34
N PRO A 174 -6.49 -1.51 -10.86
CA PRO A 174 -7.94 -1.39 -10.98
C PRO A 174 -8.56 -2.54 -11.76
N LEU A 175 -9.62 -3.16 -11.24
CA LEU A 175 -10.39 -4.18 -11.94
C LEU A 175 -11.40 -3.47 -12.87
N PRO A 176 -11.32 -3.67 -14.20
CA PRO A 176 -12.15 -2.96 -15.17
C PRO A 176 -13.64 -3.04 -14.87
N ASP A 177 -14.34 -1.91 -15.01
CA ASP A 177 -15.78 -1.76 -14.79
C ASP A 177 -16.27 -2.22 -13.40
N THR A 178 -15.40 -2.16 -12.40
CA THR A 178 -15.76 -2.39 -11.00
C THR A 178 -15.29 -1.23 -10.11
N ASP A 179 -15.82 -1.17 -8.90
CA ASP A 179 -15.36 -0.29 -7.83
C ASP A 179 -14.21 -0.92 -7.01
N LEU A 180 -13.50 -1.87 -7.61
CA LEU A 180 -12.47 -2.68 -6.96
C LEU A 180 -11.12 -2.60 -7.68
N GLN A 181 -10.07 -2.94 -6.96
CA GLN A 181 -8.73 -3.17 -7.49
C GLN A 181 -8.11 -4.39 -6.82
N ALA A 182 -7.22 -5.07 -7.54
CA ALA A 182 -6.42 -6.13 -6.97
C ALA A 182 -5.14 -5.56 -6.37
N VAL A 183 -4.73 -6.09 -5.22
CA VAL A 183 -3.54 -5.65 -4.46
C VAL A 183 -2.74 -6.88 -4.05
N ALA A 184 -1.42 -6.74 -3.91
CA ALA A 184 -0.55 -7.79 -3.42
C ALA A 184 0.30 -7.31 -2.24
N PHE A 185 0.49 -8.19 -1.26
CA PHE A 185 1.37 -8.00 -0.11
C PHE A 185 2.46 -9.06 -0.11
N GLN A 186 3.62 -8.72 0.46
CA GLN A 186 4.62 -9.73 0.83
C GLN A 186 3.98 -10.66 1.88
N GLY A 187 3.87 -11.94 1.57
CA GLY A 187 3.33 -12.99 2.45
C GLY A 187 4.33 -13.39 3.53
N ALA A 188 3.82 -14.10 4.55
CA ALA A 188 4.51 -14.33 5.82
C ALA A 188 5.82 -15.12 5.68
N ALA A 189 5.92 -16.00 4.67
CA ALA A 189 7.09 -16.86 4.46
C ALA A 189 8.36 -16.12 4.00
N ASN A 190 8.22 -14.93 3.40
CA ASN A 190 9.35 -14.12 2.92
C ASN A 190 9.57 -12.86 3.75
N LEU A 191 8.90 -12.76 4.89
CA LEU A 191 9.14 -11.66 5.81
C LEU A 191 10.36 -11.98 6.68
N PRO A 192 11.19 -10.98 7.04
CA PRO A 192 12.23 -11.16 8.04
C PRO A 192 11.69 -11.85 9.31
N PRO A 193 12.52 -12.63 10.02
CA PRO A 193 12.13 -13.21 11.30
C PRO A 193 11.57 -12.12 12.23
N GLY A 194 10.34 -12.30 12.71
CA GLY A 194 9.64 -11.26 13.48
C GLY A 194 8.86 -10.24 12.64
N LEU A 195 8.54 -10.54 11.38
CA LEU A 195 7.47 -9.87 10.62
C LEU A 195 6.42 -10.89 10.12
N SER A 196 6.71 -12.18 10.23
CA SER A 196 5.81 -13.28 9.87
C SER A 196 4.69 -13.49 10.90
N GLY A 197 3.44 -13.43 10.47
CA GLY A 197 2.25 -13.74 11.28
C GLY A 197 0.95 -13.59 10.50
N GLU A 198 -0.18 -13.96 11.11
CA GLU A 198 -1.50 -13.70 10.53
C GLU A 198 -1.76 -12.19 10.46
N VAL A 199 -2.22 -11.71 9.31
CA VAL A 199 -2.59 -10.29 9.14
C VAL A 199 -3.78 -10.00 10.05
N GLN A 200 -3.59 -9.07 10.99
CA GLN A 200 -4.57 -8.68 11.99
C GLN A 200 -5.57 -7.65 11.46
N ASP A 201 -5.08 -6.75 10.59
CA ASP A 201 -5.87 -5.70 9.95
C ASP A 201 -5.17 -5.21 8.67
N VAL A 202 -5.88 -4.42 7.85
CA VAL A 202 -5.32 -3.72 6.71
C VAL A 202 -5.81 -2.28 6.72
N ILE A 203 -4.89 -1.33 6.93
CA ILE A 203 -5.20 0.07 6.75
C ILE A 203 -4.99 0.45 5.30
N TRP A 204 -5.97 1.14 4.72
CA TRP A 204 -5.86 1.73 3.39
C TRP A 204 -6.24 3.20 3.41
N THR A 205 -5.66 3.96 2.50
CA THR A 205 -5.88 5.42 2.44
C THR A 205 -6.34 5.84 1.06
N ASP A 206 -7.11 6.92 0.98
CA ASP A 206 -7.46 7.61 -0.26
C ASP A 206 -7.26 9.12 -0.12
N GLU A 207 -7.88 9.93 -0.97
CA GLU A 207 -7.81 11.40 -0.92
C GLU A 207 -8.53 12.01 0.28
N LEU A 208 -9.45 11.27 0.89
CA LEU A 208 -10.36 11.76 1.93
C LEU A 208 -9.91 11.35 3.33
N GLY A 209 -9.22 10.22 3.46
CA GLY A 209 -8.76 9.76 4.76
C GLY A 209 -8.14 8.37 4.74
N ALA A 210 -8.01 7.82 5.94
CA ALA A 210 -7.61 6.45 6.18
C ALA A 210 -8.80 5.62 6.66
N TYR A 211 -8.77 4.33 6.35
CA TYR A 211 -9.83 3.37 6.63
C TYR A 211 -9.23 2.03 7.04
N ASP A 212 -9.93 1.30 7.90
CA ASP A 212 -9.57 -0.07 8.27
C ASP A 212 -9.98 -1.09 7.19
N GLN A 213 -9.69 -2.36 7.46
CA GLN A 213 -9.98 -3.45 6.54
C GLN A 213 -11.47 -3.55 6.21
N ASP A 214 -12.34 -3.23 7.16
CA ASP A 214 -13.80 -3.27 7.01
C ASP A 214 -14.37 -1.99 6.37
N GLY A 215 -13.52 -1.03 6.01
CA GLY A 215 -13.88 0.23 5.38
C GLY A 215 -14.40 1.28 6.37
N ALA A 216 -14.25 1.06 7.67
CA ALA A 216 -14.55 2.06 8.69
C ALA A 216 -13.45 3.12 8.71
N ALA A 217 -13.85 4.39 8.81
CA ALA A 217 -12.90 5.49 8.86
C ALA A 217 -12.07 5.43 10.14
N VAL A 218 -10.75 5.55 10.01
CA VAL A 218 -9.86 5.77 11.16
C VAL A 218 -9.54 7.26 11.29
N PRO A 219 -9.32 7.78 12.51
CA PRO A 219 -8.94 9.17 12.71
C PRO A 219 -7.74 9.54 11.84
N SER A 220 -7.93 10.50 10.94
CA SER A 220 -6.94 10.86 9.93
C SER A 220 -7.08 12.31 9.50
N VAL A 221 -6.00 12.84 8.93
CA VAL A 221 -5.92 14.17 8.35
C VAL A 221 -5.03 14.15 7.13
N VAL A 222 -5.45 14.86 6.08
CA VAL A 222 -4.60 15.19 4.94
C VAL A 222 -4.07 16.59 5.15
N ASP A 223 -2.75 16.74 5.19
CA ASP A 223 -2.11 18.05 5.18
C ASP A 223 -2.39 18.72 3.82
N PRO A 224 -3.11 19.86 3.79
CA PRO A 224 -3.49 20.50 2.52
C PRO A 224 -2.29 21.12 1.78
N LEU A 225 -1.16 21.34 2.46
CA LEU A 225 0.04 21.93 1.86
C LEU A 225 0.94 20.88 1.23
N THR A 226 1.10 19.73 1.88
CA THR A 226 2.02 18.67 1.44
C THR A 226 1.32 17.48 0.78
N GLY A 227 0.02 17.32 0.99
CA GLY A 227 -0.74 16.14 0.61
C GLY A 227 -0.40 14.91 1.45
N GLU A 228 0.32 15.07 2.56
CA GLU A 228 0.68 13.98 3.46
C GLU A 228 -0.55 13.53 4.26
N MET A 229 -0.75 12.21 4.35
CA MET A 229 -1.81 11.61 5.15
C MET A 229 -1.25 11.22 6.51
N THR A 230 -1.79 11.78 7.58
CA THR A 230 -1.52 11.34 8.95
C THR A 230 -2.72 10.61 9.50
N PHE A 231 -2.52 9.47 10.15
CA PHE A 231 -3.61 8.77 10.81
C PHE A 231 -3.16 8.05 12.07
N VAL A 232 -4.13 7.78 12.94
CA VAL A 232 -3.96 6.91 14.11
C VAL A 232 -5.01 5.81 14.04
N ASP A 233 -4.58 4.57 14.26
CA ASP A 233 -5.47 3.45 14.52
C ASP A 233 -5.34 3.05 16.00
N PRO A 234 -6.32 3.43 16.85
CA PRO A 234 -6.30 3.08 18.26
C PRO A 234 -6.41 1.58 18.55
N LYS A 235 -6.99 0.78 17.64
CA LYS A 235 -7.22 -0.66 17.83
C LYS A 235 -5.90 -1.42 17.78
N THR A 236 -5.10 -1.16 16.74
CA THR A 236 -3.77 -1.78 16.60
C THR A 236 -2.65 -0.94 17.22
N ARG A 237 -2.99 0.25 17.72
CA ARG A 237 -2.06 1.22 18.32
C ARG A 237 -0.99 1.66 17.33
N LEU A 238 -1.42 1.89 16.10
CA LEU A 238 -0.57 2.32 15.01
C LEU A 238 -0.69 3.83 14.82
N PHE A 239 0.44 4.50 14.63
CA PHE A 239 0.50 5.88 14.16
C PHE A 239 1.34 5.96 12.90
N MET A 240 0.82 6.65 11.88
CA MET A 240 1.43 6.71 10.57
C MET A 240 1.36 8.11 9.97
N VAL A 241 2.47 8.51 9.35
CA VAL A 241 2.59 9.65 8.44
C VAL A 241 2.99 9.09 7.08
N GLN A 242 2.06 9.12 6.13
CA GLN A 242 2.30 8.73 4.74
C GLN A 242 2.61 9.95 3.90
N ARG A 243 3.77 9.94 3.27
CA ARG A 243 4.25 10.96 2.35
C ARG A 243 4.25 10.41 0.92
N PRO A 244 4.15 11.27 -0.11
CA PRO A 244 4.22 10.83 -1.50
C PRO A 244 5.48 10.03 -1.85
N ASN A 245 6.58 10.27 -1.14
CA ASN A 245 7.90 9.66 -1.36
C ASN A 245 8.30 8.61 -0.32
N GLY A 246 7.41 8.25 0.61
CA GLY A 246 7.71 7.29 1.66
C GLY A 246 6.77 7.42 2.84
N SER A 247 6.84 6.49 3.78
CA SER A 247 6.01 6.52 4.98
C SER A 247 6.88 6.37 6.21
N SER A 248 6.49 7.04 7.29
CA SER A 248 7.06 6.83 8.62
C SER A 248 5.94 6.55 9.59
N GLY A 249 6.11 5.56 10.44
CA GLY A 249 5.19 5.31 11.53
C GLY A 249 5.67 4.21 12.43
N SER A 250 4.99 4.07 13.54
CA SER A 250 5.33 3.11 14.58
C SER A 250 4.09 2.74 15.34
N ASP A 251 4.16 1.61 16.04
CA ASP A 251 3.24 1.38 17.13
C ASP A 251 3.57 2.31 18.31
N TYR A 252 2.58 2.57 19.17
CA TYR A 252 2.77 3.44 20.33
C TYR A 252 2.36 2.76 21.65
N PRO A 253 3.12 2.93 22.76
CA PRO A 253 2.86 2.23 24.01
C PRO A 253 1.62 2.68 24.78
N GLU A 254 1.21 1.82 25.73
CA GLU A 254 0.53 2.13 26.99
C GLU A 254 0.43 3.60 27.42
N GLY A 255 -0.68 4.32 27.18
CA GLY A 255 -0.84 5.68 27.69
C GLY A 255 0.28 6.63 27.24
N SER A 256 0.77 6.46 26.02
CA SER A 256 1.67 7.40 25.34
C SER A 256 0.91 8.15 24.26
N THR A 257 1.20 9.43 24.08
CA THR A 257 0.79 10.16 22.89
C THR A 257 1.46 9.54 21.65
N PRO A 258 0.69 9.13 20.63
CA PRO A 258 1.22 8.66 19.34
C PRO A 258 1.99 9.77 18.61
N TRP A 259 3.13 9.43 18.02
CA TRP A 259 3.94 10.38 17.28
C TRP A 259 4.88 9.71 16.28
N ALA A 260 5.39 10.47 15.32
CA ALA A 260 6.44 10.08 14.41
C ALA A 260 7.42 11.25 14.20
N ALA A 261 8.71 10.92 14.06
CA ALA A 261 9.72 11.91 13.67
C ALA A 261 9.53 12.27 12.19
N ASP A 262 9.52 13.57 11.90
CA ASP A 262 9.45 14.09 10.54
C ASP A 262 10.82 14.44 9.97
N ASP A 263 11.74 14.90 10.82
CA ASP A 263 13.09 15.29 10.45
C ASP A 263 14.09 14.92 11.55
N MET A 264 15.31 14.56 11.14
CA MET A 264 16.40 14.18 12.03
C MET A 264 17.71 14.90 11.66
N ASP A 265 18.43 15.36 12.67
CA ASP A 265 19.75 15.97 12.48
C ASP A 265 20.80 14.88 12.24
N SER A 266 21.26 14.75 10.99
CA SER A 266 22.22 13.74 10.57
C SER A 266 23.69 14.07 10.94
N ARG A 267 23.96 15.16 11.67
CA ARG A 267 25.33 15.56 12.04
C ARG A 267 25.92 14.71 13.17
N THR A 268 25.13 13.84 13.79
CA THR A 268 25.60 12.91 14.83
C THR A 268 25.07 11.50 14.58
N ASN A 269 25.66 10.52 15.27
CA ASN A 269 25.16 9.15 15.28
C ASN A 269 24.06 8.93 16.33
N ASP A 270 23.77 9.94 17.16
CA ASP A 270 22.68 9.87 18.13
C ASP A 270 21.36 10.25 17.43
N ILE A 271 20.24 9.72 17.94
CA ILE A 271 18.93 10.14 17.43
C ILE A 271 18.73 11.63 17.75
N GLN A 272 18.53 12.47 16.74
CA GLN A 272 18.34 13.91 16.91
C GLN A 272 17.07 14.38 16.20
N VAL A 273 15.91 14.15 16.79
CA VAL A 273 14.64 14.57 16.17
C VAL A 273 14.58 16.10 16.11
N LEU A 274 14.36 16.68 14.92
CA LEU A 274 14.23 18.13 14.71
C LEU A 274 12.76 18.56 14.61
N SER A 275 11.90 17.70 14.07
CA SER A 275 10.46 17.92 14.00
C SER A 275 9.71 16.61 14.13
N GLY A 276 8.43 16.70 14.50
CA GLY A 276 7.57 15.55 14.61
C GLY A 276 6.09 15.90 14.50
N THR A 277 5.32 14.88 14.14
CA THR A 277 3.86 14.93 14.06
C THR A 277 3.30 14.04 15.17
N PHE A 278 2.26 14.53 15.85
CA PHE A 278 1.63 13.90 17.01
C PHE A 278 0.12 13.83 16.81
N ALA A 279 -0.52 12.89 17.50
CA ALA A 279 -1.98 12.82 17.63
C ALA A 279 -2.38 12.88 19.10
N ILE A 280 -3.19 13.87 19.49
CA ILE A 280 -3.71 13.98 20.87
C ILE A 280 -5.23 13.73 20.91
N PRO A 281 -5.75 13.04 21.95
CA PRO A 281 -7.17 12.74 22.06
C PRO A 281 -7.93 13.96 22.58
N THR A 282 -8.57 14.72 21.68
CA THR A 282 -9.31 15.94 22.04
C THR A 282 -10.81 15.70 22.23
N LYS A 283 -11.30 14.49 21.94
CA LYS A 283 -12.70 14.08 22.12
C LYS A 283 -13.70 15.04 21.46
N GLY A 284 -13.37 15.55 20.28
CA GLY A 284 -14.22 16.49 19.54
C GLY A 284 -13.99 17.96 19.89
N GLY A 285 -13.21 18.26 20.92
CA GLY A 285 -12.84 19.62 21.31
C GLY A 285 -11.67 20.18 20.50
N ALA A 286 -11.60 21.51 20.42
CA ALA A 286 -10.39 22.19 19.97
C ALA A 286 -9.32 22.15 21.06
N ALA A 287 -8.11 21.77 20.67
CA ALA A 287 -6.94 21.93 21.50
C ALA A 287 -6.22 23.24 21.15
N THR A 288 -5.93 24.04 22.17
CA THR A 288 -5.14 25.27 22.08
C THR A 288 -3.89 25.17 22.94
N ASP A 289 -3.00 26.16 22.83
CA ASP A 289 -1.77 26.26 23.64
C ASP A 289 -0.93 24.97 23.62
N LEU A 290 -0.83 24.37 22.43
CA LEU A 290 -0.11 23.13 22.17
C LEU A 290 1.38 23.34 22.43
N ILE A 291 1.95 22.54 23.33
CA ILE A 291 3.38 22.58 23.66
C ILE A 291 3.92 21.15 23.66
N VAL A 292 5.07 20.97 23.01
CA VAL A 292 5.86 19.73 23.07
C VAL A 292 7.11 19.99 23.91
N THR A 293 7.34 19.13 24.89
CA THR A 293 8.54 19.13 25.73
C THR A 293 9.53 18.10 25.22
N TRP A 294 10.81 18.47 25.19
CA TRP A 294 11.90 17.61 24.74
C TRP A 294 12.73 17.13 25.94
N ASN A 295 13.41 15.99 25.82
CA ASN A 295 14.22 15.44 26.91
C ASN A 295 15.43 16.31 27.31
N ILE A 296 15.77 17.31 26.51
CA ILE A 296 16.81 18.31 26.80
C ILE A 296 16.28 19.51 27.61
N GLY A 297 14.99 19.52 27.97
CA GLY A 297 14.34 20.60 28.73
C GLY A 297 13.74 21.71 27.86
N ASP A 298 14.02 21.70 26.56
CA ASP A 298 13.42 22.64 25.60
C ASP A 298 11.92 22.39 25.46
N THR A 299 11.19 23.44 25.08
CA THR A 299 9.78 23.37 24.69
C THR A 299 9.57 24.04 23.34
N THR A 300 8.67 23.48 22.54
CA THR A 300 8.30 24.04 21.24
C THR A 300 6.79 24.15 21.10
N PRO A 301 6.27 25.20 20.46
CA PRO A 301 4.85 25.29 20.15
C PRO A 301 4.46 24.21 19.13
N GLY A 302 3.26 23.66 19.31
CA GLY A 302 2.61 22.79 18.35
C GLY A 302 1.65 23.57 17.45
N THR A 303 1.59 23.21 16.17
CA THR A 303 0.63 23.78 15.21
C THR A 303 -0.30 22.67 14.73
N PRO A 304 -1.63 22.81 14.83
CA PRO A 304 -2.57 21.84 14.28
C PRO A 304 -2.36 21.67 12.76
N VAL A 305 -2.37 20.43 12.28
CA VAL A 305 -2.20 20.11 10.84
C VAL A 305 -3.45 20.49 10.04
N ALA A 306 -4.63 20.39 10.66
CA ALA A 306 -5.90 20.82 10.11
C ALA A 306 -6.86 21.20 11.25
N PRO A 307 -8.02 21.82 10.94
CA PRO A 307 -9.11 21.97 11.91
C PRO A 307 -9.47 20.60 12.51
N ASN A 308 -9.89 20.57 13.79
CA ASN A 308 -10.06 19.32 14.52
C ASN A 308 -10.85 18.28 13.72
N SER A 309 -10.25 17.12 13.51
CA SER A 309 -10.79 16.01 12.73
C SER A 309 -11.69 15.08 13.57
N GLY A 310 -12.38 15.62 14.57
CA GLY A 310 -13.22 14.85 15.50
C GLY A 310 -12.50 14.50 16.81
N GLU A 311 -12.41 13.21 17.14
CA GLU A 311 -11.88 12.75 18.44
C GLU A 311 -10.40 13.04 18.68
N TRP A 312 -9.66 13.31 17.60
CA TRP A 312 -8.21 13.50 17.62
C TRP A 312 -7.85 14.85 16.99
N THR A 313 -6.81 15.47 17.55
CA THR A 313 -6.13 16.60 16.94
C THR A 313 -4.72 16.19 16.56
N PHE A 314 -4.39 16.37 15.28
CA PHE A 314 -3.05 16.15 14.76
C PHE A 314 -2.29 17.48 14.80
N LEU A 315 -1.05 17.44 15.28
CA LEU A 315 -0.22 18.63 15.37
C LEU A 315 1.22 18.35 14.93
N ARG A 316 1.85 19.37 14.37
CA ARG A 316 3.27 19.41 14.01
C ARG A 316 4.02 20.32 14.95
N THR A 317 5.26 19.96 15.24
CA THR A 317 6.19 20.87 15.90
C THR A 317 7.57 20.74 15.29
N ALA A 318 8.35 21.82 15.36
CA ALA A 318 9.74 21.84 14.95
C ALA A 318 10.54 22.61 15.99
N ARG A 319 11.71 22.09 16.35
CA ARG A 319 12.70 22.81 17.14
C ARG A 319 13.70 23.50 16.23
N SER A 320 14.23 24.63 16.67
CA SER A 320 15.35 25.26 15.99
C SER A 320 16.56 24.34 16.02
N GLN A 321 17.16 24.10 14.85
CA GLN A 321 18.40 23.33 14.78
C GLN A 321 19.53 24.16 15.44
N PRO A 322 20.16 23.66 16.52
CA PRO A 322 21.24 24.40 17.16
C PRO A 322 22.51 24.38 16.29
N PRO A 323 23.41 25.38 16.40
CA PRO A 323 24.66 25.42 15.64
C PRO A 323 25.51 24.17 15.85
N THR A 324 25.52 23.65 17.09
CA THR A 324 26.19 22.41 17.48
C THR A 324 25.14 21.42 17.96
N ALA A 325 25.21 20.18 17.46
CA ALA A 325 24.29 19.15 17.90
C ALA A 325 24.45 18.85 19.40
N PRO A 326 23.34 18.69 20.16
CA PRO A 326 23.39 18.29 21.56
C PRO A 326 24.05 16.91 21.73
N LYS A 327 24.63 16.67 22.90
CA LYS A 327 25.16 15.34 23.26
C LYS A 327 24.01 14.40 23.61
N GLY A 328 24.05 13.16 23.10
CA GLY A 328 23.06 12.13 23.39
C GLY A 328 21.76 12.35 22.61
N ALA A 329 20.83 11.40 22.71
CA ALA A 329 19.59 11.44 21.93
C ALA A 329 18.71 12.65 22.29
N VAL A 330 18.05 13.23 21.29
CA VAL A 330 17.00 14.23 21.45
C VAL A 330 15.69 13.76 20.85
N HIS A 331 14.65 13.79 21.66
CA HIS A 331 13.32 13.27 21.37
C HIS A 331 12.25 13.93 22.27
N PRO A 332 10.98 13.98 21.85
CA PRO A 332 9.88 14.47 22.66
C PRO A 332 9.62 13.57 23.87
N THR A 333 9.20 14.17 24.99
CA THR A 333 8.90 13.48 26.26
C THR A 333 7.49 13.75 26.78
N ALA A 334 6.85 14.84 26.36
CA ALA A 334 5.47 15.14 26.71
C ALA A 334 4.82 16.07 25.69
N VAL A 335 3.50 15.95 25.56
CA VAL A 335 2.65 16.93 24.87
C VAL A 335 1.67 17.51 25.87
N GLN A 336 1.49 18.83 25.80
CA GLN A 336 0.53 19.56 26.61
C GLN A 336 -0.42 20.34 25.71
N TRP A 337 -1.68 20.45 26.12
CA TRP A 337 -2.68 21.26 25.45
C TRP A 337 -3.74 21.76 26.42
N THR A 338 -4.41 22.83 26.04
CA THR A 338 -5.61 23.33 26.72
C THR A 338 -6.83 22.85 25.92
N ASP A 339 -7.79 22.22 26.57
CA ASP A 339 -9.03 21.80 25.91
C ASP A 339 -10.05 22.95 25.79
N ALA A 340 -11.17 22.69 25.12
CA ALA A 340 -12.24 23.68 24.94
C ALA A 340 -12.88 24.18 26.26
N SER A 341 -12.69 23.47 27.38
CA SER A 341 -13.15 23.90 28.70
C SER A 341 -12.15 24.79 29.44
N GLY A 342 -10.95 25.00 28.87
CA GLY A 342 -9.85 25.70 29.51
C GLY A 342 -9.00 24.81 30.43
N THR A 343 -9.22 23.50 30.42
CA THR A 343 -8.45 22.56 31.25
C THR A 343 -7.13 22.23 30.56
N ARG A 344 -6.02 22.34 31.31
CA ARG A 344 -4.69 21.98 30.84
C ARG A 344 -4.46 20.47 31.00
N HIS A 345 -4.11 19.82 29.91
CA HIS A 345 -3.75 18.40 29.86
C HIS A 345 -2.25 18.23 29.63
N THR A 346 -1.70 17.10 30.06
CA THR A 346 -0.32 16.70 29.80
C THR A 346 -0.29 15.20 29.65
N GLU A 347 0.22 14.74 28.50
CA GLU A 347 0.43 13.33 28.24
C GLU A 347 1.91 13.04 27.98
N PRO A 348 2.42 11.89 28.45
CA PRO A 348 3.79 11.49 28.18
C PRO A 348 3.93 11.04 26.72
N VAL A 349 5.09 11.33 26.15
CA VAL A 349 5.56 10.77 24.88
C VAL A 349 6.63 9.74 25.20
N LYS A 350 6.37 8.49 24.84
CA LYS A 350 7.30 7.39 25.04
C LYS A 350 7.92 7.04 23.69
N MET A 351 9.24 6.96 23.66
CA MET A 351 9.94 6.36 22.52
C MET A 351 9.92 4.85 22.68
N LYS A 352 9.39 4.16 21.68
CA LYS A 352 9.68 2.75 21.53
C LYS A 352 11.05 2.66 20.86
N LEU A 353 12.09 2.41 21.66
CA LEU A 353 13.38 2.02 21.13
C LEU A 353 13.18 0.64 20.49
N GLY A 354 13.20 0.60 19.16
CA GLY A 354 13.15 -0.63 18.37
C GLY A 354 14.41 -1.47 18.55
#